data_AF-A0AAN9XKG3-F1
#
_entry.id   AF-A0AAN9XKG3-F1
#
_cell.length_a   1.000
_cell.length_b   1.000
_cell.length_c   1.000
_cell.angle_alpha   90.00
_cell.angle_beta   90.00
_cell.angle_gamma   90.00
#
_symmetry.space_group_name_H-M   'P 1'
#
loop_
_entity.id
_entity.type
_entity.pdbx_description
1 polymer ?
#
loop_
_entity_poly.entity_id
_entity_poly.type
_entity_poly.pdbx_seq_one_letter_code
_entity_poly.pdbx_strand_id
1 'polypeptide(L)'
;MIIAFNCFRSCLENGNCNLKDNTLFSFYIALDLVCAHYYFIFHCRVFSRKGFVLMGGQSSKEDSWRQNSSVGSSFSASSSWNAYFDPLSSYGFGEAQPSYSSYGYEAYGHGSDGMVRYDSTKLERRYSRIADHYNSIDQVTEALARAGLESSNLIVGVDFTKSNEWTGKNSFNRRSLHHIGTGLNPYEQAISIIGKTMAAFDEDNLIPCFGFGDASTHDQDVFSFYPNERFCNGFEDVLSRYREIVPHLRLAGPTSFAPIIEMAMTIVEQSGGQYHVLVIIADGQVTKNVDTKYGKPSPQEQKTLDAIVAASKFPLSIILVGVGDGPWDMMRDFDDNIPARAFDNFQFVNFTEIMSKNIPHSPKEASFALSALMEIPSQYKAAIELDLLGFVIIYAYYSLSRNRQVHAPQRVSLPPPTCSSHAASFETIIPPSAPTSTYDNQLCPICLSNAKDMAFGCGHQTCCECGQDLQSCPMCRSPITTRIKLY
;
A
#
# COMPACT_ATOMS: atom_id res chain seq x y z
N MET A 1 40.05 -24.20 -12.34
CA MET A 1 40.36 -22.92 -13.03
C MET A 1 41.48 -23.04 -14.05
N ILE A 2 42.76 -23.15 -13.67
CA ILE A 2 43.91 -23.07 -14.62
C ILE A 2 43.79 -24.04 -15.82
N ILE A 3 43.38 -25.29 -15.58
CA ILE A 3 43.18 -26.31 -16.64
C ILE A 3 42.12 -25.88 -17.67
N ALA A 4 41.00 -25.30 -17.21
CA ALA A 4 39.94 -24.81 -18.11
C ALA A 4 40.40 -23.60 -18.93
N PHE A 5 41.19 -22.70 -18.33
CA PHE A 5 41.72 -21.50 -19.01
C PHE A 5 42.71 -21.87 -20.13
N ASN A 6 43.59 -22.86 -19.88
CA ASN A 6 44.51 -23.37 -20.90
C ASN A 6 43.78 -24.12 -22.03
N CYS A 7 42.69 -24.83 -21.72
CA CYS A 7 41.88 -25.52 -22.72
C CYS A 7 41.15 -24.52 -23.66
N PHE A 8 40.60 -23.42 -23.09
CA PHE A 8 39.96 -22.35 -23.85
C PHE A 8 40.94 -21.64 -24.80
N ARG A 9 42.16 -21.35 -24.33
CA ARG A 9 43.21 -20.75 -25.17
C ARG A 9 43.58 -21.65 -26.35
N SER A 10 43.73 -22.96 -26.12
CA SER A 10 44.04 -23.93 -27.17
C SER A 10 42.93 -24.08 -28.22
N CYS A 11 41.65 -23.92 -27.82
CA CYS A 11 40.51 -23.90 -28.76
C CYS A 11 40.50 -22.65 -29.65
N LEU A 12 40.77 -21.46 -29.08
CA LEU A 12 40.84 -20.21 -29.84
C LEU A 12 42.01 -20.19 -30.85
N GLU A 13 43.15 -20.79 -30.50
CA GLU A 13 44.34 -20.79 -31.36
C GLU A 13 44.28 -21.84 -32.49
N ASN A 14 43.47 -22.91 -32.38
CA ASN A 14 43.47 -24.04 -33.35
C ASN A 14 42.10 -24.39 -33.98
N GLY A 15 41.03 -23.64 -33.68
CA GLY A 15 39.81 -23.63 -34.50
C GLY A 15 38.99 -24.92 -34.60
N ASN A 16 39.19 -25.90 -33.70
CA ASN A 16 38.48 -27.18 -33.74
C ASN A 16 37.83 -27.49 -32.39
N CYS A 17 36.55 -27.11 -32.25
CA CYS A 17 35.77 -27.28 -31.01
C CYS A 17 34.85 -28.51 -31.12
N ASN A 18 35.18 -29.58 -30.39
CA ASN A 18 34.33 -30.75 -30.25
C ASN A 18 34.08 -31.03 -28.75
N LEU A 19 33.25 -30.18 -28.13
CA LEU A 19 32.95 -30.18 -26.70
C LEU A 19 31.57 -30.80 -26.45
N LYS A 20 31.54 -31.93 -25.73
CA LYS A 20 30.31 -32.57 -25.27
C LYS A 20 29.64 -31.78 -24.14
N ASP A 21 28.33 -32.00 -23.97
CA ASP A 21 27.40 -31.03 -23.38
C ASP A 21 27.67 -30.58 -21.93
N ASN A 22 28.41 -31.37 -21.14
CA ASN A 22 28.66 -31.05 -19.72
C ASN A 22 29.64 -29.88 -19.48
N THR A 23 30.36 -29.40 -20.51
CA THR A 23 31.30 -28.28 -20.37
C THR A 23 30.64 -26.90 -20.51
N LEU A 24 29.53 -26.77 -21.24
CA LEU A 24 28.83 -25.48 -21.42
C LEU A 24 28.21 -24.96 -20.11
N PHE A 25 27.68 -25.86 -19.29
CA PHE A 25 27.11 -25.52 -17.97
C PHE A 25 28.16 -24.96 -17.00
N SER A 26 29.39 -25.49 -17.05
CA SER A 26 30.51 -24.96 -16.27
C SER A 26 31.03 -23.61 -16.80
N PHE A 27 30.82 -23.30 -18.09
CA PHE A 27 31.20 -22.02 -18.68
C PHE A 27 30.26 -20.88 -18.26
N TYR A 28 28.94 -21.12 -18.20
CA TYR A 28 27.98 -20.14 -17.69
C TYR A 28 28.27 -19.78 -16.23
N ILE A 29 28.38 -20.79 -15.35
CA ILE A 29 28.70 -20.58 -13.93
C ILE A 29 30.04 -19.83 -13.76
N ALA A 30 31.03 -20.08 -14.61
CA ALA A 30 32.29 -19.35 -14.57
C ALA A 30 32.17 -17.89 -15.03
N LEU A 31 31.33 -17.58 -16.01
CA LEU A 31 31.06 -16.20 -16.45
C LEU A 31 30.33 -15.42 -15.35
N ASP A 32 29.28 -16.00 -14.77
CA ASP A 32 28.47 -15.37 -13.72
C ASP A 32 29.30 -15.10 -12.45
N LEU A 33 30.14 -16.05 -12.04
CA LEU A 33 31.08 -15.85 -10.92
C LEU A 33 32.10 -14.75 -11.21
N VAL A 34 32.57 -14.60 -12.45
CA VAL A 34 33.48 -13.49 -12.82
C VAL A 34 32.75 -12.16 -12.83
N CYS A 35 31.53 -12.07 -13.37
CA CYS A 35 30.71 -10.86 -13.31
C CYS A 35 30.40 -10.45 -11.86
N ALA A 36 30.01 -11.39 -11.01
CA ALA A 36 29.77 -11.14 -9.58
C ALA A 36 31.03 -10.64 -8.86
N HIS A 37 32.21 -11.22 -9.15
CA HIS A 37 33.48 -10.78 -8.55
C HIS A 37 33.88 -9.37 -9.01
N TYR A 38 33.67 -9.03 -10.28
CA TYR A 38 33.93 -7.68 -10.79
C TYR A 38 32.95 -6.64 -10.21
N TYR A 39 31.66 -6.98 -10.06
CA TYR A 39 30.67 -6.11 -9.44
C TYR A 39 31.01 -5.81 -7.97
N PHE A 40 31.40 -6.83 -7.21
CA PHE A 40 31.81 -6.71 -5.81
C PHE A 40 33.10 -5.87 -5.64
N ILE A 41 34.08 -6.04 -6.53
CA ILE A 41 35.31 -5.24 -6.55
C ILE A 41 35.04 -3.78 -6.94
N PHE A 42 34.08 -3.51 -7.82
CA PHE A 42 33.71 -2.14 -8.20
C PHE A 42 33.07 -1.39 -7.02
N HIS A 43 32.09 -2.01 -6.33
CA HIS A 43 31.48 -1.41 -5.14
C HIS A 43 32.50 -1.19 -4.00
N CYS A 44 33.38 -2.17 -3.71
CA CYS A 44 34.40 -2.00 -2.68
C CYS A 44 35.42 -0.89 -3.02
N ARG A 45 35.74 -0.67 -4.30
CA ARG A 45 36.68 0.39 -4.73
C ARG A 45 36.08 1.79 -4.72
N VAL A 46 34.77 1.94 -4.88
CA VAL A 46 34.08 3.23 -4.68
C VAL A 46 34.10 3.61 -3.19
N PHE A 47 33.84 2.64 -2.30
CA PHE A 47 33.87 2.87 -0.85
C PHE A 47 35.27 3.27 -0.31
N SER A 48 36.34 2.69 -0.87
CA SER A 48 37.72 2.93 -0.39
C SER A 48 38.42 4.18 -0.97
N ARG A 49 37.75 5.02 -1.78
CA ARG A 49 38.38 6.19 -2.45
C ARG A 49 37.84 7.57 -2.07
N LYS A 50 36.99 7.67 -1.04
CA LYS A 50 36.51 8.96 -0.47
C LYS A 50 36.82 9.13 1.03
N GLY A 51 37.96 8.61 1.49
CA GLY A 51 38.53 8.89 2.80
C GLY A 51 40.06 8.99 2.71
N PHE A 52 40.65 9.92 3.47
CA PHE A 52 42.07 10.29 3.50
C PHE A 52 42.65 11.03 2.28
N VAL A 53 42.67 12.37 2.40
CA VAL A 53 43.84 13.17 2.00
C VAL A 53 44.34 13.89 3.25
N LEU A 54 45.61 13.68 3.57
CA LEU A 54 46.33 14.35 4.65
C LEU A 54 46.73 15.78 4.23
N MET A 55 46.66 16.73 5.16
CA MET A 55 47.47 17.94 5.14
C MET A 55 48.25 18.02 6.45
N GLY A 56 49.57 18.04 6.35
CA GLY A 56 50.47 17.96 7.50
C GLY A 56 51.01 19.31 7.93
N GLY A 57 51.06 19.51 9.25
CA GLY A 57 52.12 20.18 10.00
C GLY A 57 52.66 21.55 9.56
N GLN A 58 52.57 22.51 10.48
CA GLN A 58 53.77 23.27 10.88
C GLN A 58 53.67 23.71 12.35
N SER A 59 54.83 23.84 12.99
CA SER A 59 54.99 24.18 14.41
C SER A 59 55.16 25.68 14.60
N SER A 60 54.62 26.26 15.68
CA SER A 60 55.45 27.00 16.66
C SER A 60 54.66 27.67 17.80
N LYS A 61 55.27 27.56 19.01
CA LYS A 61 55.42 28.59 20.07
C LYS A 61 54.22 29.11 20.88
N GLU A 62 54.48 29.14 22.20
CA GLU A 62 54.14 30.21 23.18
C GLU A 62 52.62 30.41 23.49
N ASP A 63 52.18 30.66 24.72
CA ASP A 63 52.88 30.77 26.01
C ASP A 63 51.98 30.38 27.20
N SER A 64 52.58 30.36 28.39
CA SER A 64 52.00 30.03 29.69
C SER A 64 50.98 31.04 30.23
N TRP A 65 50.20 30.65 31.26
CA TRP A 65 50.05 31.31 32.58
C TRP A 65 48.66 31.12 33.27
N ARG A 66 48.74 30.63 34.53
CA ARG A 66 47.88 30.91 35.71
C ARG A 66 46.49 30.26 35.88
N GLN A 67 46.43 29.47 36.96
CA GLN A 67 45.29 29.31 37.85
C GLN A 67 44.80 30.66 38.41
N ASN A 68 43.51 30.81 38.71
CA ASN A 68 43.08 31.17 40.08
C ASN A 68 41.59 30.86 40.35
N SER A 69 41.20 30.83 41.62
CA SER A 69 39.84 30.60 42.12
C SER A 69 39.36 31.73 43.05
N SER A 70 38.07 32.13 42.97
CA SER A 70 37.22 32.69 44.04
C SER A 70 35.82 33.08 43.47
N VAL A 71 34.70 32.56 43.98
CA VAL A 71 33.84 33.05 45.09
C VAL A 71 33.09 34.37 44.80
N GLY A 72 31.75 34.34 44.83
CA GLY A 72 30.87 35.54 44.85
C GLY A 72 29.40 35.22 44.51
N SER A 73 28.43 35.61 45.36
CA SER A 73 27.03 35.12 45.36
C SER A 73 25.94 36.21 45.24
N SER A 74 24.76 35.86 44.71
CA SER A 74 23.39 36.36 45.07
C SER A 74 22.31 35.60 44.26
N PHE A 75 21.33 34.89 44.84
CA PHE A 75 20.04 35.35 45.42
C PHE A 75 19.13 36.07 44.40
N SER A 76 17.83 35.78 44.19
CA SER A 76 16.87 34.75 44.70
C SER A 76 15.75 34.56 43.61
N ALA A 77 14.63 33.84 43.72
CA ALA A 77 13.94 33.14 44.81
C ALA A 77 12.99 32.02 44.27
N SER A 78 12.40 31.22 45.16
CA SER A 78 11.18 30.43 44.92
C SER A 78 10.34 30.41 46.21
N SER A 79 9.03 30.15 46.13
CA SER A 79 8.21 29.96 47.34
C SER A 79 7.07 28.96 47.13
N SER A 80 6.87 28.11 48.13
CA SER A 80 5.75 27.18 48.27
C SER A 80 4.98 27.57 49.54
N TRP A 81 3.67 27.30 49.57
CA TRP A 81 2.86 27.45 50.79
C TRP A 81 2.09 26.16 51.07
N ASN A 82 2.10 25.77 52.34
CA ASN A 82 1.29 24.71 52.95
C ASN A 82 0.76 25.28 54.28
N ALA A 83 -0.47 24.94 54.67
CA ALA A 83 -1.06 25.30 55.96
C ALA A 83 -1.98 24.18 56.48
N TYR A 84 -2.15 24.10 57.80
CA TYR A 84 -2.66 22.92 58.53
C TYR A 84 -3.94 23.20 59.36
N PHE A 85 -4.83 22.20 59.45
CA PHE A 85 -5.82 21.84 60.54
C PHE A 85 -6.83 22.92 61.03
N ASP A 86 -8.04 22.62 61.58
CA ASP A 86 -8.75 21.40 62.10
C ASP A 86 -10.29 21.67 62.15
N PRO A 87 -11.21 20.90 62.82
CA PRO A 87 -11.67 19.50 62.68
C PRO A 87 -13.24 19.29 62.53
N LEU A 88 -13.69 18.01 62.54
CA LEU A 88 -15.07 17.45 62.64
C LEU A 88 -16.02 17.60 61.41
N SER A 89 -16.73 16.57 60.90
CA SER A 89 -17.41 15.44 61.57
C SER A 89 -17.83 14.27 60.63
N SER A 90 -18.13 13.11 61.25
CA SER A 90 -18.61 11.81 60.74
C SER A 90 -19.62 11.78 59.56
N TYR A 91 -19.42 10.87 58.60
CA TYR A 91 -20.13 9.57 58.47
C TYR A 91 -19.50 8.72 57.35
N GLY A 92 -19.53 7.40 57.47
CA GLY A 92 -18.95 6.50 56.47
C GLY A 92 -19.83 5.29 56.16
N PHE A 93 -19.48 4.58 55.08
CA PHE A 93 -19.74 3.16 54.87
C PHE A 93 -18.68 2.66 53.88
N GLY A 94 -18.26 1.40 54.02
CA GLY A 94 -17.32 0.77 53.10
C GLY A 94 -17.70 -0.69 52.89
N GLU A 95 -17.19 -1.28 51.82
CA GLU A 95 -17.21 -2.72 51.61
C GLU A 95 -15.96 -3.15 50.82
N ALA A 96 -15.48 -4.37 51.07
CA ALA A 96 -14.17 -4.85 50.63
C ALA A 96 -14.27 -6.09 49.75
N GLN A 97 -13.33 -6.21 48.80
CA GLN A 97 -13.05 -7.45 48.07
C GLN A 97 -11.54 -7.73 48.04
N PRO A 98 -11.09 -9.00 48.10
CA PRO A 98 -9.73 -9.33 48.49
C PRO A 98 -8.77 -9.53 47.31
N SER A 99 -7.48 -9.37 47.60
CA SER A 99 -6.38 -9.81 46.73
C SER A 99 -6.17 -11.32 46.79
N TYR A 100 -5.81 -11.94 45.66
CA TYR A 100 -5.16 -13.25 45.65
C TYR A 100 -4.00 -13.28 44.66
N SER A 101 -2.98 -14.06 44.99
CA SER A 101 -1.62 -13.95 44.47
C SER A 101 -1.28 -14.89 43.31
N SER A 102 -0.25 -14.50 42.58
CA SER A 102 0.42 -15.26 41.51
C SER A 102 0.84 -16.67 41.93
N TYR A 103 0.75 -17.61 40.98
CA TYR A 103 1.52 -18.86 40.98
C TYR A 103 2.36 -18.92 39.69
N GLY A 104 3.68 -18.89 39.84
CA GLY A 104 4.62 -19.18 38.75
C GLY A 104 4.90 -20.68 38.67
N TYR A 105 5.24 -21.14 37.46
CA TYR A 105 5.87 -22.45 37.25
C TYR A 105 7.29 -22.22 36.71
N GLU A 106 8.29 -22.60 37.51
CA GLU A 106 9.67 -22.69 37.06
C GLU A 106 9.89 -24.00 36.28
N ALA A 107 10.67 -23.94 35.21
CA ALA A 107 11.19 -25.11 34.51
C ALA A 107 12.70 -24.93 34.29
N TYR A 108 13.48 -25.87 34.83
CA TYR A 108 14.94 -25.81 34.88
C TYR A 108 15.58 -25.89 33.50
N GLY A 109 16.64 -25.12 33.28
CA GLY A 109 17.43 -25.15 32.04
C GLY A 109 18.67 -26.05 32.14
N HIS A 110 19.15 -26.50 30.99
CA HIS A 110 20.53 -26.96 30.78
C HIS A 110 20.89 -26.93 29.28
N GLY A 111 22.14 -26.64 28.95
CA GLY A 111 22.71 -26.83 27.60
C GLY A 111 22.99 -25.54 26.84
N SER A 112 24.25 -25.10 26.88
CA SER A 112 24.78 -23.95 26.14
C SER A 112 25.13 -24.31 24.69
N ASP A 113 24.69 -23.51 23.72
CA ASP A 113 25.52 -23.17 22.56
C ASP A 113 25.30 -21.71 22.15
N GLY A 114 26.36 -21.07 21.66
CA GLY A 114 26.48 -19.62 21.56
C GLY A 114 25.88 -19.04 20.28
N MET A 115 24.58 -18.74 20.30
CA MET A 115 23.92 -17.94 19.25
C MET A 115 23.19 -16.76 19.87
N VAL A 116 23.51 -15.53 19.43
CA VAL A 116 22.86 -14.31 19.94
C VAL A 116 21.39 -14.34 19.54
N ARG A 117 20.54 -14.71 20.50
CA ARG A 117 19.09 -14.76 20.34
C ARG A 117 18.57 -13.32 20.33
N TYR A 118 18.50 -12.73 19.14
CA TYR A 118 17.91 -11.41 18.94
C TYR A 118 16.49 -11.43 19.50
N ASP A 119 16.19 -10.52 20.43
CA ASP A 119 14.91 -10.50 21.15
C ASP A 119 13.82 -9.90 20.25
N SER A 120 13.25 -10.74 19.38
CA SER A 120 12.18 -10.36 18.46
C SER A 120 11.01 -9.72 19.21
N THR A 121 10.70 -10.19 20.42
CA THR A 121 9.59 -9.67 21.23
C THR A 121 9.83 -8.24 21.73
N LYS A 122 11.09 -7.81 21.85
CA LYS A 122 11.47 -6.43 22.16
C LYS A 122 11.48 -5.54 20.91
N LEU A 123 11.68 -6.12 19.73
CA LEU A 123 11.62 -5.43 18.44
C LEU A 123 10.16 -5.18 18.02
N GLU A 124 9.32 -6.21 18.07
CA GLU A 124 7.87 -6.14 17.85
C GLU A 124 7.21 -5.09 18.76
N ARG A 125 7.59 -5.03 20.05
CA ARG A 125 7.12 -3.98 20.98
C ARG A 125 7.61 -2.57 20.64
N ARG A 126 8.76 -2.41 19.99
CA ARG A 126 9.28 -1.09 19.62
C ARG A 126 8.46 -0.47 18.50
N TYR A 127 8.01 -1.30 17.56
CA TYR A 127 7.27 -0.90 16.37
C TYR A 127 5.78 -1.27 16.45
N SER A 128 5.21 -1.50 17.65
CA SER A 128 3.78 -1.80 17.79
C SER A 128 2.89 -0.58 17.52
N ARG A 129 3.42 0.61 17.84
CA ARG A 129 2.82 1.92 17.61
C ARG A 129 3.93 2.93 17.31
N ILE A 130 3.85 3.66 16.21
CA ILE A 130 4.75 4.78 15.92
C ILE A 130 4.08 6.08 16.43
N ALA A 131 4.86 7.14 16.63
CA ALA A 131 4.35 8.43 17.12
C ALA A 131 4.82 9.58 16.23
N ASP A 132 4.15 10.72 16.34
CA ASP A 132 4.49 11.94 15.60
C ASP A 132 5.82 12.53 16.10
N HIS A 133 6.86 12.50 15.27
CA HIS A 133 8.20 13.00 15.62
C HIS A 133 8.68 14.20 14.79
N TYR A 134 7.97 14.58 13.72
CA TYR A 134 8.44 15.56 12.73
C TYR A 134 7.57 16.82 12.66
N ASN A 135 8.20 17.97 12.43
CA ASN A 135 7.52 19.28 12.37
C ASN A 135 7.65 19.98 11.01
N SER A 136 8.41 19.40 10.07
CA SER A 136 8.51 19.88 8.68
C SER A 136 8.81 18.74 7.72
N ILE A 137 8.50 18.95 6.43
CA ILE A 137 8.87 18.01 5.35
C ILE A 137 10.39 17.81 5.32
N ASP A 138 11.19 18.87 5.50
CA ASP A 138 12.66 18.75 5.49
C ASP A 138 13.18 17.77 6.55
N GLN A 139 12.59 17.76 7.76
CA GLN A 139 12.97 16.82 8.82
C GLN A 139 12.60 15.37 8.48
N VAL A 140 11.47 15.16 7.79
CA VAL A 140 11.06 13.86 7.25
C VAL A 140 12.03 13.42 6.15
N THR A 141 12.29 14.27 5.15
CA THR A 141 13.23 14.00 4.06
C THR A 141 14.63 13.66 4.59
N GLU A 142 15.13 14.41 5.58
CA GLU A 142 16.40 14.11 6.25
C GLU A 142 16.33 12.80 7.06
N ALA A 143 15.19 12.45 7.64
CA ALA A 143 15.02 11.17 8.32
C ALA A 143 14.96 9.97 7.36
N LEU A 144 14.28 10.10 6.21
CA LEU A 144 14.26 9.10 5.13
C LEU A 144 15.67 8.88 4.58
N ALA A 145 16.37 9.97 4.23
CA ALA A 145 17.74 9.91 3.75
C ALA A 145 18.71 9.30 4.78
N ARG A 146 18.58 9.65 6.08
CA ARG A 146 19.39 9.03 7.15
C ARG A 146 19.02 7.58 7.45
N ALA A 147 17.78 7.16 7.17
CA ALA A 147 17.38 5.76 7.27
C ALA A 147 17.92 4.91 6.11
N GLY A 148 18.40 5.55 5.03
CA GLY A 148 18.90 4.88 3.81
C GLY A 148 17.85 4.72 2.72
N LEU A 149 16.68 5.36 2.83
CA LEU A 149 15.69 5.38 1.77
C LEU A 149 16.12 6.40 0.69
N GLU A 150 16.94 5.94 -0.25
CA GLU A 150 17.36 6.74 -1.42
C GLU A 150 16.24 6.80 -2.48
N SER A 151 15.41 5.76 -2.56
CA SER A 151 14.23 5.64 -3.44
C SER A 151 13.16 4.75 -2.80
N SER A 152 11.91 4.89 -3.25
CA SER A 152 10.76 4.05 -2.91
C SER A 152 9.88 3.88 -4.15
N ASN A 153 8.90 2.96 -4.09
CA ASN A 153 7.91 2.78 -5.15
C ASN A 153 6.51 3.12 -4.61
N LEU A 154 5.74 3.92 -5.35
CA LEU A 154 4.39 4.35 -4.95
C LEU A 154 3.30 3.52 -5.65
N ILE A 155 2.32 3.03 -4.89
CA ILE A 155 1.11 2.38 -5.40
C ILE A 155 -0.09 3.24 -5.02
N VAL A 156 -1.04 3.48 -5.94
CA VAL A 156 -2.24 4.28 -5.66
C VAL A 156 -3.50 3.43 -5.78
N GLY A 157 -4.30 3.42 -4.71
CA GLY A 157 -5.63 2.82 -4.66
C GLY A 157 -6.72 3.88 -4.51
N VAL A 158 -7.72 3.86 -5.39
CA VAL A 158 -8.85 4.79 -5.36
C VAL A 158 -10.16 4.06 -5.07
N ASP A 159 -10.80 4.42 -3.96
CA ASP A 159 -12.14 3.98 -3.60
C ASP A 159 -13.17 4.60 -4.55
N PHE A 160 -13.96 3.78 -5.23
CA PHE A 160 -15.08 4.13 -6.11
C PHE A 160 -16.41 3.54 -5.62
N THR A 161 -16.56 3.36 -4.30
CA THR A 161 -17.82 2.94 -3.69
C THR A 161 -18.86 4.05 -3.67
N LYS A 162 -20.13 3.66 -3.53
CA LYS A 162 -21.29 4.54 -3.62
C LYS A 162 -21.45 5.49 -2.43
N SER A 163 -20.76 5.26 -1.31
CA SER A 163 -20.77 6.20 -0.18
C SER A 163 -20.31 7.61 -0.60
N ASN A 164 -19.40 7.68 -1.57
CA ASN A 164 -18.96 8.90 -2.23
C ASN A 164 -20.06 9.77 -2.84
N GLU A 165 -21.29 9.28 -3.03
CA GLU A 165 -22.43 10.10 -3.44
C GLU A 165 -22.92 11.04 -2.33
N TRP A 166 -22.74 10.66 -1.06
CA TRP A 166 -23.31 11.36 0.11
C TRP A 166 -22.29 11.82 1.16
N THR A 167 -21.09 11.24 1.20
CA THR A 167 -20.00 11.67 2.13
C THR A 167 -19.40 13.03 1.78
N GLY A 168 -19.82 13.68 0.69
CA GLY A 168 -19.54 15.09 0.39
C GLY A 168 -20.59 16.09 0.90
N LYS A 169 -21.52 15.65 1.78
CA LYS A 169 -22.67 16.46 2.24
C LYS A 169 -22.27 17.79 2.88
N ASN A 170 -21.29 17.77 3.77
CA ASN A 170 -20.82 18.96 4.51
C ASN A 170 -19.53 19.52 3.91
N SER A 171 -18.57 18.65 3.61
CA SER A 171 -17.23 18.98 3.09
C SER A 171 -17.19 19.41 1.62
N PHE A 172 -18.15 18.98 0.80
CA PHE A 172 -18.12 19.20 -0.66
C PHE A 172 -19.45 19.71 -1.25
N ASN A 173 -20.20 20.48 -0.45
CA ASN A 173 -21.42 21.18 -0.86
C ASN A 173 -22.53 20.24 -1.39
N ARG A 174 -22.70 19.06 -0.77
CA ARG A 174 -23.70 18.04 -1.17
C ARG A 174 -23.53 17.49 -2.59
N ARG A 175 -22.31 17.57 -3.12
CA ARG A 175 -21.92 16.87 -4.36
C ARG A 175 -21.20 15.57 -4.00
N SER A 176 -21.21 14.63 -4.93
CA SER A 176 -20.35 13.45 -4.81
C SER A 176 -18.87 13.86 -4.73
N LEU A 177 -18.09 13.15 -3.92
CA LEU A 177 -16.64 13.33 -3.81
C LEU A 177 -15.91 13.05 -5.14
N HIS A 178 -16.51 12.30 -6.07
CA HIS A 178 -16.00 12.08 -7.43
C HIS A 178 -16.56 13.07 -8.47
N HIS A 179 -17.36 14.08 -8.10
CA HIS A 179 -17.95 14.98 -9.08
C HIS A 179 -16.87 15.73 -9.89
N ILE A 180 -16.79 15.40 -11.18
CA ILE A 180 -15.87 16.04 -12.12
C ILE A 180 -16.45 17.39 -12.54
N GLY A 181 -15.71 18.47 -12.26
CA GLY A 181 -16.12 19.84 -12.57
C GLY A 181 -14.96 20.73 -13.01
N THR A 182 -15.16 22.05 -12.87
CA THR A 182 -14.18 23.10 -13.18
C THR A 182 -13.10 23.27 -12.11
N GLY A 183 -13.40 22.90 -10.87
CA GLY A 183 -12.45 22.81 -9.76
C GLY A 183 -12.22 21.36 -9.36
N LEU A 184 -11.07 21.11 -8.72
CA LEU A 184 -10.67 19.80 -8.25
C LEU A 184 -11.60 19.30 -7.12
N ASN A 185 -12.10 18.09 -7.22
CA ASN A 185 -12.77 17.40 -6.12
C ASN A 185 -11.76 16.86 -5.07
N PRO A 186 -12.19 16.38 -3.89
CA PRO A 186 -11.26 16.01 -2.82
C PRO A 186 -10.23 14.93 -3.21
N TYR A 187 -10.62 13.96 -4.04
CA TYR A 187 -9.69 12.96 -4.59
C TYR A 187 -8.64 13.61 -5.50
N GLU A 188 -9.05 14.50 -6.41
CA GLU A 188 -8.13 15.21 -7.31
C GLU A 188 -7.16 16.12 -6.55
N GLN A 189 -7.62 16.76 -5.48
CA GLN A 189 -6.78 17.56 -4.59
C GLN A 189 -5.76 16.68 -3.86
N ALA A 190 -6.19 15.53 -3.32
CA ALA A 190 -5.31 14.57 -2.66
C ALA A 190 -4.24 14.06 -3.65
N ILE A 191 -4.63 13.52 -4.81
CA ILE A 191 -3.72 13.03 -5.87
C ILE A 191 -2.70 14.12 -6.25
N SER A 192 -3.14 15.36 -6.45
CA SER A 192 -2.25 16.47 -6.81
C SER A 192 -1.23 16.80 -5.72
N ILE A 193 -1.63 16.80 -4.45
CA ILE A 193 -0.72 17.16 -3.35
C ILE A 193 0.23 16.00 -3.01
N ILE A 194 -0.25 14.74 -3.06
CA ILE A 194 0.61 13.55 -2.97
C ILE A 194 1.68 13.62 -4.06
N GLY A 195 1.31 13.87 -5.32
CA GLY A 195 2.27 13.99 -6.41
C GLY A 195 3.34 15.04 -6.18
N LYS A 196 2.96 16.27 -5.78
CA LYS A 196 3.92 17.34 -5.46
C LYS A 196 4.90 17.00 -4.33
N THR A 197 4.57 16.07 -3.44
CA THR A 197 5.28 15.87 -2.17
C THR A 197 5.96 14.51 -2.06
N MET A 198 5.46 13.49 -2.76
CA MET A 198 5.96 12.12 -2.73
C MET A 198 6.67 11.71 -4.02
N ALA A 199 6.40 12.33 -5.18
CA ALA A 199 7.05 11.94 -6.44
C ALA A 199 8.58 12.15 -6.45
N ALA A 200 9.13 12.98 -5.56
CA ALA A 200 10.57 13.12 -5.38
C ALA A 200 11.23 11.88 -4.71
N PHE A 201 10.44 10.94 -4.19
CA PHE A 201 10.89 9.69 -3.57
C PHE A 201 10.51 8.46 -4.40
N ASP A 202 9.88 8.63 -5.55
CA ASP A 202 9.52 7.54 -6.46
C ASP A 202 10.71 7.23 -7.40
N GLU A 203 11.09 5.97 -7.56
CA GLU A 203 12.36 5.61 -8.24
C GLU A 203 12.34 5.85 -9.76
N ASP A 204 11.23 5.48 -10.41
CA ASP A 204 11.11 5.46 -11.88
C ASP A 204 9.96 6.33 -12.43
N ASN A 205 9.18 6.95 -11.56
CA ASN A 205 7.98 7.73 -11.87
C ASN A 205 6.85 6.88 -12.52
N LEU A 206 6.87 5.55 -12.33
CA LEU A 206 5.86 4.62 -12.81
C LEU A 206 4.97 4.16 -11.64
N ILE A 207 3.72 4.61 -11.64
CA ILE A 207 2.80 4.45 -10.51
C ILE A 207 1.72 3.41 -10.86
N PRO A 208 1.75 2.19 -10.30
CA PRO A 208 0.63 1.26 -10.34
C PRO A 208 -0.62 1.90 -9.71
N CYS A 209 -1.66 2.08 -10.53
CA CYS A 209 -2.90 2.77 -10.13
C CYS A 209 -4.11 1.86 -10.31
N PHE A 210 -4.91 1.73 -9.26
CA PHE A 210 -6.04 0.82 -9.19
C PHE A 210 -7.30 1.48 -8.63
N GLY A 211 -8.46 1.04 -9.11
CA GLY A 211 -9.76 1.34 -8.54
C GLY A 211 -10.42 0.12 -7.89
N PHE A 212 -11.26 0.34 -6.88
CA PHE A 212 -12.04 -0.71 -6.22
C PHE A 212 -13.40 -0.20 -5.77
N GLY A 213 -14.36 -1.09 -5.51
CA GLY A 213 -15.69 -0.73 -4.98
C GLY A 213 -16.70 -0.24 -6.02
N ASP A 214 -16.33 -0.15 -7.29
CA ASP A 214 -17.27 0.07 -8.39
C ASP A 214 -18.07 -1.22 -8.68
N ALA A 215 -19.07 -1.15 -9.55
CA ALA A 215 -19.91 -2.29 -9.87
C ALA A 215 -19.25 -3.40 -10.71
N SER A 216 -18.00 -3.25 -11.15
CA SER A 216 -17.19 -4.33 -11.71
C SER A 216 -16.41 -5.10 -10.63
N THR A 217 -15.97 -4.43 -9.56
CA THR A 217 -15.07 -4.99 -8.53
C THR A 217 -15.76 -5.35 -7.19
N HIS A 218 -16.79 -4.61 -6.79
CA HIS A 218 -17.43 -4.70 -5.46
C HIS A 218 -16.37 -4.72 -4.32
N ASP A 219 -16.54 -5.57 -3.31
CA ASP A 219 -15.58 -5.78 -2.22
C ASP A 219 -14.61 -6.97 -2.45
N GLN A 220 -14.55 -7.51 -3.68
CA GLN A 220 -13.76 -8.70 -3.99
C GLN A 220 -12.48 -8.42 -4.78
N ASP A 221 -12.48 -7.45 -5.69
CA ASP A 221 -11.39 -7.25 -6.66
C ASP A 221 -10.92 -5.79 -6.78
N VAL A 222 -9.93 -5.55 -7.64
CA VAL A 222 -9.50 -4.22 -8.09
C VAL A 222 -9.39 -4.19 -9.61
N PHE A 223 -9.58 -3.02 -10.23
CA PHE A 223 -9.29 -2.81 -11.65
C PHE A 223 -8.06 -1.91 -11.83
N SER A 224 -7.21 -2.18 -12.83
CA SER A 224 -6.09 -1.31 -13.19
C SER A 224 -6.58 -0.09 -13.98
N PHE A 225 -5.95 1.08 -13.79
CA PHE A 225 -6.34 2.31 -14.50
C PHE A 225 -6.15 2.19 -16.02
N TYR A 226 -5.11 1.49 -16.47
CA TYR A 226 -4.87 1.16 -17.87
C TYR A 226 -5.02 -0.35 -18.13
N PRO A 227 -5.46 -0.77 -19.33
CA PRO A 227 -5.40 -2.17 -19.75
C PRO A 227 -3.97 -2.72 -19.76
N ASN A 228 -3.84 -4.05 -19.71
CA ASN A 228 -2.55 -4.76 -19.76
C ASN A 228 -1.58 -4.33 -18.65
N GLU A 229 -2.10 -3.97 -17.48
CA GLU A 229 -1.33 -3.65 -16.27
C GLU A 229 -0.30 -2.51 -16.44
N ARG A 230 -0.49 -1.64 -17.46
CA ARG A 230 0.35 -0.46 -17.65
C ARG A 230 0.23 0.48 -16.44
N PHE A 231 1.37 0.91 -15.90
CA PHE A 231 1.46 1.92 -14.85
C PHE A 231 1.29 3.35 -15.43
N CYS A 232 0.86 4.27 -14.57
CA CYS A 232 0.78 5.69 -14.90
C CYS A 232 2.18 6.33 -14.88
N ASN A 233 2.48 7.23 -15.81
CA ASN A 233 3.74 7.97 -15.82
C ASN A 233 3.58 9.30 -15.05
N GLY A 234 3.88 9.27 -13.75
CA GLY A 234 3.74 10.40 -12.83
C GLY A 234 2.29 10.72 -12.44
N PHE A 235 2.13 11.52 -11.39
CA PHE A 235 0.83 11.88 -10.81
C PHE A 235 -0.05 12.72 -11.76
N GLU A 236 0.55 13.37 -12.76
CA GLU A 236 -0.16 14.02 -13.85
C GLU A 236 -0.93 13.02 -14.73
N ASP A 237 -0.36 11.85 -15.03
CA ASP A 237 -1.04 10.75 -15.73
C ASP A 237 -2.11 10.13 -14.82
N VAL A 238 -1.82 9.92 -13.52
CA VAL A 238 -2.81 9.45 -12.52
C VAL A 238 -4.04 10.35 -12.47
N LEU A 239 -3.84 11.67 -12.35
CA LEU A 239 -4.92 12.65 -12.28
C LEU A 239 -5.72 12.74 -13.59
N SER A 240 -5.03 12.73 -14.72
CA SER A 240 -5.67 12.75 -16.05
C SER A 240 -6.53 11.50 -16.23
N ARG A 241 -5.98 10.32 -15.93
CA ARG A 241 -6.64 9.04 -16.10
C ARG A 241 -7.79 8.82 -15.12
N TYR A 242 -7.68 9.32 -13.87
CA TYR A 242 -8.79 9.39 -12.92
C TYR A 242 -9.98 10.17 -13.52
N ARG A 243 -9.74 11.36 -14.09
CA ARG A 243 -10.80 12.18 -14.71
C ARG A 243 -11.45 11.53 -15.93
N GLU A 244 -10.73 10.69 -16.66
CA GLU A 244 -11.27 9.91 -17.80
C GLU A 244 -12.15 8.75 -17.35
N ILE A 245 -11.75 8.01 -16.32
CA ILE A 245 -12.44 6.79 -15.89
C ILE A 245 -13.71 7.14 -15.12
N VAL A 246 -13.65 8.08 -14.17
CA VAL A 246 -14.74 8.40 -13.23
C VAL A 246 -16.13 8.56 -13.89
N PRO A 247 -16.32 9.30 -15.00
CA PRO A 247 -17.63 9.47 -15.63
C PRO A 247 -18.26 8.18 -16.18
N HIS A 248 -17.47 7.11 -16.31
CA HIS A 248 -17.87 5.82 -16.86
C HIS A 248 -18.07 4.74 -15.78
N LEU A 249 -17.73 5.04 -14.52
CA LEU A 249 -17.92 4.14 -13.40
C LEU A 249 -19.36 4.13 -12.91
N ARG A 250 -19.83 2.95 -12.50
CA ARG A 250 -21.03 2.80 -11.68
C ARG A 250 -20.60 2.52 -10.25
N LEU A 251 -20.61 3.54 -9.40
CA LEU A 251 -20.22 3.42 -7.98
C LEU A 251 -21.11 2.37 -7.27
N ALA A 252 -20.51 1.49 -6.47
CA ALA A 252 -21.22 0.37 -5.84
C ALA A 252 -20.73 0.08 -4.41
N GLY A 253 -20.32 -1.14 -4.13
CA GLY A 253 -19.92 -1.65 -2.82
C GLY A 253 -20.19 -3.16 -2.73
N PRO A 254 -20.00 -3.81 -1.57
CA PRO A 254 -19.52 -3.25 -0.30
C PRO A 254 -18.12 -2.63 -0.36
N THR A 255 -17.71 -1.98 0.73
CA THR A 255 -16.40 -1.31 0.87
C THR A 255 -15.47 -2.17 1.73
N SER A 256 -14.34 -2.59 1.16
CA SER A 256 -13.27 -3.37 1.82
C SER A 256 -11.93 -2.95 1.22
N PHE A 257 -10.89 -2.76 2.03
CA PHE A 257 -9.54 -2.46 1.52
C PHE A 257 -8.70 -3.71 1.29
N ALA A 258 -9.19 -4.90 1.65
CA ALA A 258 -8.46 -6.15 1.43
C ALA A 258 -8.01 -6.33 -0.04
N PRO A 259 -8.84 -6.12 -1.08
CA PRO A 259 -8.40 -6.36 -2.47
C PRO A 259 -7.23 -5.47 -2.90
N ILE A 260 -7.19 -4.21 -2.47
CA ILE A 260 -6.13 -3.26 -2.83
C ILE A 260 -4.84 -3.49 -2.02
N ILE A 261 -4.95 -3.88 -0.74
CA ILE A 261 -3.80 -4.27 0.08
C ILE A 261 -3.19 -5.58 -0.45
N GLU A 262 -4.02 -6.54 -0.85
CA GLU A 262 -3.59 -7.81 -1.47
C GLU A 262 -2.93 -7.61 -2.84
N MET A 263 -3.42 -6.66 -3.64
CA MET A 263 -2.74 -6.23 -4.87
C MET A 263 -1.36 -5.62 -4.57
N ALA A 264 -1.25 -4.74 -3.57
CA ALA A 264 0.03 -4.16 -3.19
C ALA A 264 1.04 -5.21 -2.66
N MET A 265 0.58 -6.20 -1.87
CA MET A 265 1.43 -7.34 -1.49
C MET A 265 1.93 -8.13 -2.71
N THR A 266 1.08 -8.29 -3.73
CA THR A 266 1.46 -8.96 -4.99
C THR A 266 2.57 -8.20 -5.72
N ILE A 267 2.45 -6.88 -5.86
CA ILE A 267 3.46 -6.02 -6.50
C ILE A 267 4.78 -6.05 -5.72
N VAL A 268 4.73 -6.01 -4.39
CA VAL A 268 5.92 -6.13 -3.53
C VAL A 268 6.62 -7.48 -3.70
N GLU A 269 5.88 -8.59 -3.81
CA GLU A 269 6.48 -9.90 -4.11
C GLU A 269 7.08 -9.95 -5.52
N GLN A 270 6.39 -9.40 -6.54
CA GLN A 270 6.85 -9.35 -7.93
C GLN A 270 8.10 -8.47 -8.13
N SER A 271 8.25 -7.38 -7.38
CA SER A 271 9.46 -6.54 -7.39
C SER A 271 10.69 -7.20 -6.75
N GLY A 272 10.53 -8.40 -6.16
CA GLY A 272 11.58 -9.09 -5.40
C GLY A 272 11.70 -8.65 -3.94
N GLY A 273 10.69 -7.96 -3.41
CA GLY A 273 10.69 -7.41 -2.05
C GLY A 273 11.33 -6.03 -1.94
N GLN A 274 11.14 -5.16 -2.94
CA GLN A 274 11.48 -3.74 -2.81
C GLN A 274 10.48 -3.02 -1.90
N TYR A 275 10.91 -1.93 -1.26
CA TYR A 275 10.03 -1.13 -0.42
C TYR A 275 8.97 -0.40 -1.25
N HIS A 276 7.72 -0.50 -0.82
CA HIS A 276 6.59 0.19 -1.45
C HIS A 276 5.75 0.95 -0.41
N VAL A 277 5.16 2.06 -0.85
CA VAL A 277 4.13 2.79 -0.10
C VAL A 277 2.82 2.74 -0.89
N LEU A 278 1.82 2.05 -0.35
CA LEU A 278 0.46 2.05 -0.86
C LEU A 278 -0.29 3.27 -0.30
N VAL A 279 -0.74 4.17 -1.18
CA VAL A 279 -1.61 5.29 -0.83
C VAL A 279 -3.04 4.98 -1.25
N ILE A 280 -3.91 4.74 -0.27
CA ILE A 280 -5.35 4.52 -0.47
C ILE A 280 -6.06 5.86 -0.26
N ILE A 281 -6.85 6.31 -1.24
CA ILE A 281 -7.71 7.50 -1.11
C ILE A 281 -9.17 7.02 -1.01
N ALA A 282 -9.83 7.33 0.10
CA ALA A 282 -11.15 6.77 0.42
C ALA A 282 -12.00 7.67 1.33
N ASP A 283 -13.31 7.41 1.40
CA ASP A 283 -14.26 8.16 2.24
C ASP A 283 -14.51 7.53 3.64
N GLY A 284 -13.74 6.49 3.97
CA GLY A 284 -13.72 5.82 5.26
C GLY A 284 -14.91 4.90 5.53
N GLN A 285 -15.86 4.74 4.60
CA GLN A 285 -17.09 3.98 4.83
C GLN A 285 -16.92 2.47 4.58
N VAL A 286 -15.91 1.84 5.20
CA VAL A 286 -15.79 0.37 5.25
C VAL A 286 -17.11 -0.21 5.76
N THR A 287 -17.65 -1.20 5.04
CA THR A 287 -19.05 -1.61 5.23
C THR A 287 -19.25 -2.27 6.60
N LYS A 288 -20.00 -1.59 7.46
CA LYS A 288 -20.42 -2.10 8.77
C LYS A 288 -21.60 -3.04 8.63
N ASN A 289 -21.67 -4.05 9.48
CA ASN A 289 -22.84 -4.92 9.54
C ASN A 289 -23.92 -4.27 10.43
N VAL A 290 -25.16 -4.20 9.98
CA VAL A 290 -26.25 -3.55 10.74
C VAL A 290 -26.75 -4.45 11.88
N ASP A 291 -26.54 -5.76 11.77
CA ASP A 291 -27.01 -6.79 12.70
C ASP A 291 -25.93 -7.33 13.66
N THR A 292 -24.71 -6.79 13.66
CA THR A 292 -23.67 -7.24 14.60
C THR A 292 -24.00 -6.80 16.03
N LYS A 293 -24.40 -7.78 16.85
CA LYS A 293 -24.42 -7.67 18.31
C LYS A 293 -23.12 -7.02 18.79
N TYR A 294 -23.25 -5.98 19.62
CA TYR A 294 -22.19 -5.11 20.16
C TYR A 294 -20.77 -5.68 20.09
N GLY A 295 -19.91 -5.08 19.26
CA GLY A 295 -18.46 -5.26 19.30
C GLY A 295 -17.86 -6.33 18.38
N LYS A 296 -18.61 -6.91 17.44
CA LYS A 296 -18.04 -7.80 16.39
C LYS A 296 -17.88 -7.07 15.05
N PRO A 297 -16.73 -7.20 14.36
CA PRO A 297 -16.53 -6.63 13.04
C PRO A 297 -17.39 -7.33 11.98
N SER A 298 -17.68 -6.60 10.90
CA SER A 298 -18.26 -7.11 9.67
C SER A 298 -17.28 -8.01 8.90
N PRO A 299 -17.75 -8.76 7.89
CA PRO A 299 -16.85 -9.50 6.99
C PRO A 299 -15.83 -8.60 6.28
N GLN A 300 -16.21 -7.37 5.92
CA GLN A 300 -15.33 -6.40 5.24
C GLN A 300 -14.32 -5.77 6.20
N GLU A 301 -14.73 -5.42 7.41
CA GLU A 301 -13.86 -4.94 8.49
C GLU A 301 -12.82 -6.01 8.85
N GLN A 302 -13.25 -7.27 9.04
CA GLN A 302 -12.35 -8.37 9.35
C GLN A 302 -11.37 -8.68 8.21
N LYS A 303 -11.84 -8.78 6.95
CA LYS A 303 -10.95 -8.96 5.79
C LYS A 303 -9.92 -7.84 5.67
N THR A 304 -10.32 -6.59 5.93
CA THR A 304 -9.41 -5.44 5.89
C THR A 304 -8.35 -5.53 6.99
N LEU A 305 -8.73 -5.85 8.22
CA LEU A 305 -7.80 -6.10 9.33
C LEU A 305 -6.83 -7.24 9.02
N ASP A 306 -7.34 -8.38 8.52
CA ASP A 306 -6.53 -9.55 8.16
C ASP A 306 -5.51 -9.21 7.06
N ALA A 307 -5.90 -8.39 6.08
CA ALA A 307 -5.01 -7.92 5.01
C ALA A 307 -3.94 -6.95 5.53
N ILE A 308 -4.24 -6.02 6.44
CA ILE A 308 -3.24 -5.14 7.07
C ILE A 308 -2.22 -5.98 7.87
N VAL A 309 -2.69 -6.94 8.66
CA VAL A 309 -1.85 -7.88 9.43
C VAL A 309 -0.98 -8.74 8.49
N ALA A 310 -1.51 -9.18 7.35
CA ALA A 310 -0.74 -9.89 6.33
C ALA A 310 0.34 -8.98 5.71
N ALA A 311 -0.01 -7.75 5.34
CA ALA A 311 0.88 -6.76 4.74
C ALA A 311 2.07 -6.40 5.64
N SER A 312 1.92 -6.43 6.97
CA SER A 312 3.03 -6.20 7.92
C SER A 312 4.18 -7.22 7.84
N LYS A 313 4.04 -8.27 7.01
CA LYS A 313 5.09 -9.29 6.73
C LYS A 313 5.85 -9.01 5.43
N PHE A 314 5.53 -7.91 4.76
CA PHE A 314 6.16 -7.42 3.54
C PHE A 314 6.81 -6.05 3.81
N PRO A 315 7.78 -5.60 3.02
CA PRO A 315 8.29 -4.23 3.06
C PRO A 315 7.28 -3.25 2.42
N LEU A 316 6.08 -3.18 3.01
CA LEU A 316 4.93 -2.44 2.54
C LEU A 316 4.36 -1.55 3.64
N SER A 317 4.35 -0.25 3.37
CA SER A 317 3.69 0.75 4.20
C SER A 317 2.38 1.20 3.56
N ILE A 318 1.37 1.49 4.36
CA ILE A 318 0.02 1.86 3.89
C ILE A 318 -0.32 3.24 4.45
N ILE A 319 -0.66 4.19 3.57
CA ILE A 319 -1.20 5.51 3.94
C ILE A 319 -2.66 5.56 3.48
N LEU A 320 -3.60 5.72 4.42
CA LEU A 320 -5.00 5.97 4.11
C LEU A 320 -5.30 7.48 4.18
N VAL A 321 -5.58 8.07 3.03
CA VAL A 321 -5.96 9.48 2.87
C VAL A 321 -7.48 9.60 2.89
N GLY A 322 -8.00 10.01 4.05
CA GLY A 322 -9.43 10.17 4.30
C GLY A 322 -10.01 11.46 3.73
N VAL A 323 -10.84 11.34 2.69
CA VAL A 323 -11.55 12.45 2.04
C VAL A 323 -13.05 12.45 2.37
N GLY A 324 -13.64 13.61 2.56
CA GLY A 324 -15.07 13.77 2.85
C GLY A 324 -15.41 13.87 4.33
N ASP A 325 -16.68 13.61 4.64
CA ASP A 325 -17.28 13.87 5.97
C ASP A 325 -16.92 12.82 7.05
N GLY A 326 -16.40 11.66 6.66
CA GLY A 326 -16.27 10.50 7.55
C GLY A 326 -17.63 9.87 7.90
N PRO A 327 -17.80 9.21 9.06
CA PRO A 327 -16.91 9.25 10.23
C PRO A 327 -15.60 8.46 10.06
N TRP A 328 -14.61 8.81 10.89
CA TRP A 328 -13.22 8.32 10.78
C TRP A 328 -12.76 7.39 11.92
N ASP A 329 -13.65 7.06 12.87
CA ASP A 329 -13.27 6.37 14.12
C ASP A 329 -12.57 5.02 13.86
N MET A 330 -13.13 4.20 12.95
CA MET A 330 -12.53 2.92 12.56
C MET A 330 -11.14 3.07 11.92
N MET A 331 -10.91 4.17 11.19
CA MET A 331 -9.62 4.39 10.53
C MET A 331 -8.55 4.77 11.57
N ARG A 332 -8.94 5.45 12.65
CA ARG A 332 -8.08 5.68 13.83
C ARG A 332 -7.83 4.40 14.63
N ASP A 333 -8.81 3.49 14.69
CA ASP A 333 -8.62 2.17 15.31
C ASP A 333 -7.63 1.30 14.51
N PHE A 334 -7.59 1.42 13.18
CA PHE A 334 -6.61 0.71 12.34
C PHE A 334 -5.19 1.28 12.43
N ASP A 335 -5.07 2.59 12.70
CA ASP A 335 -3.82 3.32 13.01
C ASP A 335 -3.15 2.72 14.26
N ASP A 336 -3.82 2.81 15.41
CA ASP A 336 -3.21 2.60 16.72
C ASP A 336 -3.38 1.18 17.30
N ASN A 337 -4.43 0.45 16.91
CA ASN A 337 -4.99 -0.64 17.72
C ASN A 337 -5.03 -2.02 17.02
N ILE A 338 -4.06 -2.33 16.14
CA ILE A 338 -3.92 -3.66 15.52
C ILE A 338 -2.79 -4.46 16.23
N PRO A 339 -3.09 -5.31 17.23
CA PRO A 339 -2.06 -5.98 18.05
C PRO A 339 -1.35 -7.16 17.37
N ALA A 340 -1.80 -7.61 16.20
CA ALA A 340 -1.29 -8.81 15.52
C ALA A 340 -0.28 -8.52 14.38
N ARG A 341 -0.01 -7.24 14.08
CA ARG A 341 0.96 -6.83 13.05
C ARG A 341 2.40 -6.98 13.53
N ALA A 342 3.33 -7.29 12.63
CA ALA A 342 4.76 -7.45 12.97
C ALA A 342 5.46 -6.10 13.24
N PHE A 343 5.02 -5.07 12.53
CA PHE A 343 5.31 -3.67 12.78
C PHE A 343 4.09 -2.83 12.39
N ASP A 344 4.02 -1.62 12.92
CA ASP A 344 3.07 -0.59 12.56
C ASP A 344 3.27 -0.18 11.11
N ASN A 345 2.35 -0.54 10.22
CA ASN A 345 2.48 -0.40 8.77
C ASN A 345 1.31 0.37 8.14
N PHE A 346 0.51 1.07 8.94
CA PHE A 346 -0.72 1.73 8.50
C PHE A 346 -0.86 3.10 9.16
N GLN A 347 -0.84 4.16 8.34
CA GLN A 347 -1.06 5.55 8.75
C GLN A 347 -2.39 6.07 8.21
N PHE A 348 -3.26 6.60 9.05
CA PHE A 348 -4.46 7.36 8.66
C PHE A 348 -4.21 8.88 8.65
N VAL A 349 -4.65 9.54 7.58
CA VAL A 349 -4.58 11.01 7.43
C VAL A 349 -5.94 11.58 7.05
N ASN A 350 -6.53 12.38 7.95
CA ASN A 350 -7.77 13.09 7.68
C ASN A 350 -7.53 14.33 6.78
N PHE A 351 -7.50 14.11 5.46
CA PHE A 351 -7.26 15.15 4.46
C PHE A 351 -8.26 16.29 4.57
N THR A 352 -9.55 15.97 4.70
CA THR A 352 -10.61 16.99 4.76
C THR A 352 -10.51 17.86 6.00
N GLU A 353 -10.15 17.30 7.17
CA GLU A 353 -9.87 18.10 8.37
C GLU A 353 -8.71 19.07 8.15
N ILE A 354 -7.58 18.61 7.60
CA ILE A 354 -6.42 19.46 7.31
C ILE A 354 -6.79 20.57 6.32
N MET A 355 -7.49 20.24 5.23
CA MET A 355 -7.88 21.21 4.20
C MET A 355 -8.97 22.19 4.67
N SER A 356 -9.77 21.83 5.68
CA SER A 356 -10.78 22.72 6.28
C SER A 356 -10.20 23.85 7.15
N LYS A 357 -8.97 23.71 7.65
CA LYS A 357 -8.33 24.68 8.57
C LYS A 357 -8.33 26.10 7.99
N ASN A 358 -8.60 27.12 8.81
CA ASN A 358 -8.62 28.52 8.37
C ASN A 358 -7.20 29.13 8.31
N ILE A 359 -6.37 28.59 7.42
CA ILE A 359 -4.99 29.02 7.14
C ILE A 359 -4.74 29.09 5.61
N PRO A 360 -3.66 29.74 5.13
CA PRO A 360 -3.34 29.77 3.69
C PRO A 360 -3.12 28.37 3.10
N HIS A 361 -3.30 28.21 1.79
CA HIS A 361 -3.31 26.91 1.10
C HIS A 361 -2.00 26.11 1.25
N SER A 362 -0.85 26.74 0.96
CA SER A 362 0.47 26.08 1.00
C SER A 362 0.80 25.46 2.38
N PRO A 363 0.58 26.14 3.52
CA PRO A 363 0.63 25.51 4.85
C PRO A 363 -0.27 24.28 5.05
N LYS A 364 -1.42 24.17 4.37
CA LYS A 364 -2.27 22.96 4.42
C LYS A 364 -1.66 21.81 3.63
N GLU A 365 -1.17 22.10 2.42
CA GLU A 365 -0.45 21.11 1.58
C GLU A 365 0.75 20.55 2.35
N ALA A 366 1.54 21.42 2.99
CA ALA A 366 2.67 21.03 3.81
C ALA A 366 2.26 20.24 5.06
N SER A 367 1.19 20.64 5.76
CA SER A 367 0.65 19.89 6.90
C SER A 367 0.15 18.51 6.51
N PHE A 368 -0.48 18.36 5.33
CA PHE A 368 -0.95 17.06 4.84
C PHE A 368 0.21 16.15 4.45
N ALA A 369 1.18 16.66 3.70
CA ALA A 369 2.38 15.90 3.33
C ALA A 369 3.17 15.42 4.56
N LEU A 370 3.34 16.28 5.56
CA LEU A 370 3.97 15.94 6.83
C LEU A 370 3.20 14.84 7.57
N SER A 371 1.86 14.90 7.62
CA SER A 371 1.04 13.85 8.23
C SER A 371 1.11 12.52 7.47
N ALA A 372 1.12 12.55 6.14
CA ALA A 372 1.23 11.33 5.32
C ALA A 372 2.58 10.63 5.46
N LEU A 373 3.66 11.39 5.62
CA LEU A 373 5.01 10.84 5.70
C LEU A 373 5.51 10.62 7.14
N MET A 374 4.69 10.89 8.17
CA MET A 374 5.11 10.94 9.57
C MET A 374 5.77 9.63 10.04
N GLU A 375 5.17 8.50 9.67
CA GLU A 375 5.66 7.19 10.09
C GLU A 375 6.65 6.53 9.13
N ILE A 376 6.61 6.88 7.83
CA ILE A 376 7.39 6.22 6.77
C ILE A 376 8.88 6.01 7.13
N PRO A 377 9.63 6.94 7.75
CA PRO A 377 11.02 6.69 8.16
C PRO A 377 11.16 5.57 9.20
N SER A 378 10.22 5.46 10.13
CA SER A 378 10.20 4.43 11.17
C SER A 378 9.72 3.09 10.62
N GLN A 379 8.74 3.10 9.71
CA GLN A 379 8.20 1.92 9.03
C GLN A 379 9.25 1.28 8.11
N TYR A 380 9.94 2.09 7.30
CA TYR A 380 11.06 1.62 6.47
C TYR A 380 12.19 1.01 7.31
N LYS A 381 12.54 1.67 8.42
CA LYS A 381 13.52 1.13 9.36
C LYS A 381 13.06 -0.17 10.02
N ALA A 382 11.77 -0.33 10.34
CA ALA A 382 11.23 -1.59 10.82
C ALA A 382 11.34 -2.70 9.76
N ALA A 383 11.07 -2.40 8.48
CA ALA A 383 11.24 -3.34 7.38
C ALA A 383 12.72 -3.78 7.18
N ILE A 384 13.69 -2.90 7.45
CA ILE A 384 15.11 -3.28 7.54
C ILE A 384 15.36 -4.17 8.75
N GLU A 385 14.98 -3.74 9.96
CA GLU A 385 15.29 -4.46 11.22
C GLU A 385 14.56 -5.81 11.35
N LEU A 386 13.51 -6.05 10.57
CA LEU A 386 12.77 -7.32 10.47
C LEU A 386 13.20 -8.20 9.27
N ASP A 387 14.27 -7.84 8.55
CA ASP A 387 14.79 -8.54 7.36
C ASP A 387 13.75 -8.73 6.23
N LEU A 388 12.83 -7.77 6.04
CA LEU A 388 11.74 -7.87 5.04
C LEU A 388 12.16 -7.45 3.63
N LEU A 389 13.17 -6.58 3.50
CA LEU A 389 13.66 -6.09 2.22
C LEU A 389 14.45 -7.17 1.46
N GLY A 390 14.18 -7.31 0.15
CA GLY A 390 14.87 -8.27 -0.72
C GLY A 390 14.63 -9.75 -0.38
N PHE A 391 13.66 -10.05 0.49
CA PHE A 391 13.43 -11.39 1.07
C PHE A 391 13.25 -12.49 0.02
N VAL A 392 12.63 -12.16 -1.13
CA VAL A 392 12.42 -13.09 -2.26
C VAL A 392 13.75 -13.60 -2.83
N ILE A 393 14.76 -12.74 -2.93
CA ILE A 393 16.07 -13.07 -3.51
C ILE A 393 16.88 -13.98 -2.56
N ILE A 394 16.85 -13.70 -1.26
CA ILE A 394 17.68 -14.42 -0.27
C ILE A 394 17.23 -15.88 -0.13
N TYR A 395 15.91 -16.16 -0.10
CA TYR A 395 15.41 -17.53 0.05
C TYR A 395 15.46 -18.33 -1.25
N ALA A 396 15.38 -17.71 -2.43
CA ALA A 396 15.62 -18.38 -3.71
C ALA A 396 17.04 -19.00 -3.80
N TYR A 397 18.02 -18.41 -3.11
CA TYR A 397 19.40 -18.88 -3.10
C TYR A 397 19.72 -19.90 -1.99
N TYR A 398 18.93 -19.96 -0.90
CA TYR A 398 19.26 -20.74 0.31
C TYR A 398 18.18 -21.73 0.80
N SER A 399 16.95 -21.72 0.27
CA SER A 399 15.83 -22.46 0.90
C SER A 399 15.72 -23.94 0.47
N LEU A 400 16.49 -24.79 1.15
CA LEU A 400 16.13 -26.21 1.37
C LEU A 400 15.64 -26.46 2.80
N SER A 401 15.61 -25.45 3.68
CA SER A 401 15.37 -25.65 5.12
C SER A 401 14.88 -24.40 5.88
N ARG A 402 13.65 -23.92 5.61
CA ARG A 402 12.78 -23.27 6.61
C ARG A 402 11.34 -23.12 6.11
N ASN A 403 10.41 -23.77 6.80
CA ASN A 403 9.01 -23.90 6.40
C ASN A 403 8.17 -22.68 6.83
N ARG A 404 8.54 -21.48 6.35
CA ARG A 404 7.87 -20.20 6.71
C ARG A 404 7.80 -19.22 5.54
N GLN A 405 7.50 -19.72 4.34
CA GLN A 405 7.16 -18.87 3.20
C GLN A 405 5.83 -18.16 3.45
N VAL A 406 5.88 -16.84 3.62
CA VAL A 406 4.71 -15.96 3.51
C VAL A 406 4.67 -15.51 2.05
N HIS A 407 3.81 -16.14 1.26
CA HIS A 407 3.54 -15.72 -0.11
C HIS A 407 2.39 -14.71 -0.13
N ALA A 408 2.44 -13.75 -1.06
CA ALA A 408 1.29 -12.90 -1.30
C ALA A 408 0.17 -13.73 -1.96
N PRO A 409 -1.10 -13.43 -1.70
CA PRO A 409 -2.18 -13.94 -2.54
C PRO A 409 -1.97 -13.37 -3.95
N GLN A 410 -1.64 -14.23 -4.91
CA GLN A 410 -1.32 -13.85 -6.29
C GLN A 410 -2.54 -13.26 -7.00
N ARG A 411 -2.81 -11.97 -6.77
CA ARG A 411 -3.92 -11.26 -7.38
C ARG A 411 -3.60 -10.81 -8.80
N VAL A 412 -4.64 -10.77 -9.62
CA VAL A 412 -4.61 -10.20 -10.96
C VAL A 412 -5.64 -9.09 -10.99
N SER A 413 -5.28 -7.94 -11.57
CA SER A 413 -6.20 -6.81 -11.68
C SER A 413 -7.20 -7.03 -12.83
N LEU A 414 -8.45 -6.61 -12.63
CA LEU A 414 -9.40 -6.52 -13.73
C LEU A 414 -8.99 -5.39 -14.68
N PRO A 415 -9.27 -5.48 -16.00
CA PRO A 415 -9.10 -4.35 -16.89
C PRO A 415 -10.03 -3.19 -16.48
N PRO A 416 -9.70 -1.93 -16.80
CA PRO A 416 -10.56 -0.81 -16.46
C PRO A 416 -11.95 -0.97 -17.08
N PRO A 417 -13.05 -0.79 -16.31
CA PRO A 417 -14.40 -0.80 -16.85
C PRO A 417 -14.52 0.25 -17.96
N THR A 418 -14.98 -0.17 -19.13
CA THR A 418 -14.66 0.51 -20.38
C THR A 418 -15.44 1.81 -20.61
N CYS A 419 -14.70 2.91 -20.78
CA CYS A 419 -15.16 4.04 -21.58
C CYS A 419 -15.41 3.52 -23.00
N SER A 420 -16.67 3.48 -23.45
CA SER A 420 -17.01 2.98 -24.79
C SER A 420 -16.72 4.01 -25.87
N SER A 421 -15.44 4.13 -26.24
CA SER A 421 -14.97 4.92 -27.37
C SER A 421 -13.90 4.16 -28.17
N HIS A 422 -14.32 3.72 -29.36
CA HIS A 422 -13.53 3.18 -30.48
C HIS A 422 -12.94 1.76 -30.39
N ALA A 423 -13.55 0.90 -31.23
CA ALA A 423 -12.94 -0.11 -32.08
C ALA A 423 -11.42 -0.32 -31.96
N ALA A 424 -11.02 -1.41 -31.28
CA ALA A 424 -9.79 -2.12 -31.56
C ALA A 424 -10.06 -3.22 -32.60
N SER A 425 -9.25 -3.26 -33.65
CA SER A 425 -9.42 -4.13 -34.81
C SER A 425 -9.18 -5.61 -34.49
N PHE A 426 -10.18 -6.45 -34.72
CA PHE A 426 -9.95 -7.82 -35.18
C PHE A 426 -10.52 -7.94 -36.60
N GLU A 427 -9.67 -8.33 -37.55
CA GLU A 427 -10.09 -8.54 -38.92
C GLU A 427 -11.01 -9.77 -39.01
N THR A 428 -12.29 -9.57 -39.32
CA THR A 428 -13.07 -10.61 -40.00
C THR A 428 -14.17 -9.97 -40.86
N ILE A 429 -14.30 -10.47 -42.08
CA ILE A 429 -15.01 -9.82 -43.20
C ILE A 429 -16.54 -9.84 -42.97
N ILE A 430 -17.19 -8.66 -42.94
CA ILE A 430 -18.65 -8.52 -43.05
C ILE A 430 -18.99 -7.30 -43.95
N PRO A 431 -19.93 -7.42 -44.92
CA PRO A 431 -20.37 -6.34 -45.83
C PRO A 431 -21.26 -5.29 -45.13
N PRO A 432 -21.57 -4.13 -45.76
CA PRO A 432 -21.96 -2.92 -45.03
C PRO A 432 -23.36 -2.94 -44.42
N SER A 433 -23.48 -2.29 -43.26
CA SER A 433 -24.72 -2.10 -42.50
C SER A 433 -25.60 -0.99 -43.07
N ALA A 434 -26.90 -1.27 -43.24
CA ALA A 434 -27.94 -0.27 -43.46
C ALA A 434 -28.40 0.34 -42.10
N PRO A 435 -28.93 1.58 -42.08
CA PRO A 435 -29.37 2.23 -40.85
C PRO A 435 -30.77 1.77 -40.43
N THR A 436 -31.06 1.68 -39.13
CA THR A 436 -32.44 1.58 -38.62
C THR A 436 -32.57 2.16 -37.22
N SER A 437 -33.78 2.61 -36.89
CA SER A 437 -34.08 3.56 -35.82
C SER A 437 -34.16 2.95 -34.42
N THR A 438 -34.01 3.80 -33.41
CA THR A 438 -33.89 3.48 -31.97
C THR A 438 -35.11 2.82 -31.30
N TYR A 439 -36.17 2.46 -32.04
CA TYR A 439 -37.35 1.79 -31.50
C TYR A 439 -37.28 0.25 -31.59
N ASP A 440 -36.61 -0.33 -32.59
CA ASP A 440 -36.56 -1.80 -32.76
C ASP A 440 -35.80 -2.51 -31.63
N ASN A 441 -34.91 -1.81 -30.93
CA ASN A 441 -34.10 -2.38 -29.86
C ASN A 441 -34.89 -2.82 -28.61
N GLN A 442 -36.18 -2.46 -28.48
CA GLN A 442 -37.03 -2.89 -27.35
C GLN A 442 -38.00 -4.04 -27.70
N LEU A 443 -38.14 -4.38 -28.98
CA LEU A 443 -39.08 -5.41 -29.45
C LEU A 443 -38.44 -6.81 -29.47
N CYS A 444 -39.22 -7.83 -29.15
CA CYS A 444 -38.76 -9.22 -29.13
C CYS A 444 -38.32 -9.65 -30.55
N PRO A 445 -37.11 -10.21 -30.72
CA PRO A 445 -36.58 -10.58 -32.05
C PRO A 445 -37.30 -11.76 -32.72
N ILE A 446 -38.30 -12.37 -32.06
CA ILE A 446 -39.08 -13.50 -32.60
C ILE A 446 -40.41 -13.02 -33.18
N CYS A 447 -41.21 -12.28 -32.40
CA CYS A 447 -42.52 -11.79 -32.84
C CYS A 447 -42.49 -10.35 -33.37
N LEU A 448 -41.40 -9.60 -33.17
CA LEU A 448 -41.21 -8.20 -33.57
C LEU A 448 -42.35 -7.25 -33.12
N SER A 449 -43.09 -7.65 -32.08
CA SER A 449 -44.34 -7.00 -31.66
C SER A 449 -44.39 -6.74 -30.15
N ASN A 450 -44.06 -7.73 -29.33
CA ASN A 450 -44.06 -7.61 -27.87
C ASN A 450 -42.72 -7.07 -27.36
N ALA A 451 -42.73 -6.35 -26.23
CA ALA A 451 -41.51 -5.88 -25.57
C ALA A 451 -40.64 -7.04 -25.02
N LYS A 452 -39.34 -6.78 -24.85
CA LYS A 452 -38.38 -7.71 -24.24
C LYS A 452 -38.54 -7.80 -22.71
N ASP A 453 -39.42 -8.69 -22.23
CA ASP A 453 -39.67 -8.92 -20.80
C ASP A 453 -39.13 -10.28 -20.27
N MET A 454 -38.32 -11.01 -21.04
CA MET A 454 -37.64 -12.23 -20.59
C MET A 454 -36.16 -12.27 -21.03
N ALA A 455 -35.25 -12.52 -20.09
CA ALA A 455 -33.82 -12.76 -20.35
C ALA A 455 -33.45 -14.24 -20.15
N PHE A 456 -32.52 -14.74 -20.97
CA PHE A 456 -31.90 -16.06 -20.81
C PHE A 456 -30.58 -15.97 -20.04
N GLY A 457 -30.09 -17.10 -19.50
CA GLY A 457 -28.80 -17.17 -18.81
C GLY A 457 -27.57 -16.75 -19.64
N CYS A 458 -27.71 -16.61 -20.96
CA CYS A 458 -26.69 -16.06 -21.87
C CYS A 458 -26.83 -14.53 -22.14
N GLY A 459 -27.65 -13.82 -21.36
CA GLY A 459 -27.87 -12.37 -21.46
C GLY A 459 -28.83 -11.90 -22.57
N HIS A 460 -29.14 -12.75 -23.54
CA HIS A 460 -30.08 -12.42 -24.63
C HIS A 460 -31.53 -12.39 -24.16
N GLN A 461 -32.35 -11.56 -24.82
CA GLN A 461 -33.71 -11.24 -24.39
C GLN A 461 -34.77 -11.50 -25.48
N THR A 462 -35.97 -11.89 -25.04
CA THR A 462 -37.19 -12.11 -25.83
C THR A 462 -38.41 -11.63 -25.02
N CYS A 463 -39.63 -11.71 -25.57
CA CYS A 463 -40.83 -11.62 -24.76
C CYS A 463 -41.15 -12.98 -24.10
N CYS A 464 -41.86 -12.99 -22.98
CA CYS A 464 -42.22 -14.20 -22.25
C CYS A 464 -42.93 -15.23 -23.14
N GLU A 465 -43.89 -14.78 -23.96
CA GLU A 465 -44.67 -15.64 -24.86
C GLU A 465 -43.80 -16.41 -25.85
N CYS A 466 -42.77 -15.75 -26.42
CA CYS A 466 -41.86 -16.41 -27.36
C CYS A 466 -40.70 -17.13 -26.67
N GLY A 467 -40.32 -16.76 -25.45
CA GLY A 467 -39.16 -17.29 -24.74
C GLY A 467 -39.42 -18.52 -23.86
N GLN A 468 -40.69 -18.79 -23.51
CA GLN A 468 -41.06 -19.82 -22.54
C GLN A 468 -40.64 -21.24 -22.97
N ASP A 469 -40.93 -21.62 -24.22
CA ASP A 469 -40.74 -23.00 -24.72
C ASP A 469 -39.41 -23.24 -25.45
N LEU A 470 -38.57 -22.21 -25.62
CA LEU A 470 -37.30 -22.33 -26.35
C LEU A 470 -36.28 -23.14 -25.56
N GLN A 471 -35.72 -24.19 -26.16
CA GLN A 471 -34.64 -24.98 -25.55
C GLN A 471 -33.25 -24.39 -25.79
N SER A 472 -33.09 -23.56 -26.83
CA SER A 472 -31.84 -22.87 -27.16
C SER A 472 -32.10 -21.41 -27.54
N CYS A 473 -31.15 -20.53 -27.24
CA CYS A 473 -31.27 -19.10 -27.50
C CYS A 473 -31.28 -18.84 -29.02
N PRO A 474 -32.25 -18.09 -29.57
CA PRO A 474 -32.32 -17.84 -31.01
C PRO A 474 -31.14 -16.99 -31.51
N MET A 475 -30.56 -16.16 -30.66
CA MET A 475 -29.47 -15.23 -31.00
C MET A 475 -28.09 -15.90 -30.99
N CYS A 476 -27.78 -16.72 -29.97
CA CYS A 476 -26.45 -17.31 -29.76
C CYS A 476 -26.41 -18.84 -29.72
N ARG A 477 -27.55 -19.51 -29.87
CA ARG A 477 -27.73 -20.99 -29.89
C ARG A 477 -27.33 -21.75 -28.62
N SER A 478 -26.86 -21.06 -27.58
CA SER A 478 -26.61 -21.64 -26.25
C SER A 478 -27.88 -22.28 -25.66
N PRO A 479 -27.79 -23.42 -24.95
CA PRO A 479 -28.94 -24.04 -24.31
C PRO A 479 -29.51 -23.14 -23.19
N ILE A 480 -30.84 -23.05 -23.09
CA ILE A 480 -31.51 -22.18 -22.12
C ILE A 480 -31.76 -22.93 -20.81
N THR A 481 -30.79 -22.85 -19.90
CA THR A 481 -30.88 -23.39 -18.53
C THR A 481 -31.65 -22.46 -17.59
N THR A 482 -31.56 -21.14 -17.79
CA THR A 482 -32.15 -20.10 -16.93
C THR A 482 -33.02 -19.15 -17.75
N ARG A 483 -34.22 -18.84 -17.25
CA ARG A 483 -35.13 -17.81 -17.78
C ARG A 483 -35.48 -16.86 -16.64
N ILE A 484 -35.30 -15.56 -16.85
CA ILE A 484 -35.56 -14.50 -15.87
C ILE A 484 -36.62 -13.58 -16.47
N LYS A 485 -37.76 -13.41 -15.79
CA LYS A 485 -38.76 -12.41 -16.17
C LYS A 485 -38.29 -11.03 -15.70
N LEU A 486 -38.35 -10.06 -16.59
CA LEU A 486 -38.09 -8.64 -16.35
C LEU A 486 -39.43 -7.93 -16.12
N TYR A 487 -39.44 -6.93 -15.24
CA TYR A 487 -40.62 -6.14 -14.86
C TYR A 487 -40.44 -4.67 -15.23
#